data_AF-A0A941YTZ0-F1
#
_entry.id   AF-A0A941YTZ0-F1
#
_cell.length_a   1.000
_cell.length_b   1.000
_cell.length_c   1.000
_cell.angle_alpha   90.00
_cell.angle_beta   90.00
_cell.angle_gamma   90.00
#
_symmetry.space_group_name_H-M   'P 1'
#
loop_
_entity.id
_entity.type
_entity.pdbx_description
1 polymer ?
#
loop_
_entity_poly.entity_id
_entity_poly.type
_entity_poly.pdbx_seq_one_letter_code
_entity_poly.pdbx_strand_id
1 'polypeptide(L)'
;MSESLIVEIWGEPAGFVVREGNAFRFHAVARPFFVLDGTQFTTLGHARLAAARLRPPRVRSAPWPVDEFAPRHREIAGSVH
;
A
#
# COMPACT_ATOMS: atom_id res chain seq x y z
N MET A 1 25.23 -4.36 -21.28
CA MET A 1 24.02 -5.11 -20.85
C MET A 1 23.26 -4.19 -19.92
N SER A 2 21.96 -3.98 -20.13
CA SER A 2 21.14 -3.16 -19.23
C SER A 2 20.64 -4.04 -18.10
N GLU A 3 21.06 -3.74 -16.88
CA GLU A 3 20.60 -4.46 -15.70
C GLU A 3 19.21 -3.96 -15.32
N SER A 4 18.25 -4.89 -15.25
CA SER A 4 16.88 -4.63 -14.81
C SER A 4 16.66 -5.21 -13.41
N LEU A 5 16.21 -4.39 -12.48
CA LEU A 5 15.96 -4.76 -11.08
C LEU A 5 14.47 -4.66 -10.78
N ILE A 6 13.87 -5.73 -10.29
CA ILE A 6 12.46 -5.76 -9.91
C ILE A 6 12.29 -4.96 -8.61
N VAL A 7 11.28 -4.10 -8.55
CA VAL A 7 10.90 -3.32 -7.37
C VAL A 7 9.59 -3.84 -6.83
N GLU A 8 9.65 -4.45 -5.64
CA GLU A 8 8.48 -4.95 -4.91
C GLU A 8 8.15 -4.06 -3.72
N ILE A 9 6.87 -3.73 -3.56
CA ILE A 9 6.34 -2.86 -2.50
C ILE A 9 5.20 -3.60 -1.80
N TRP A 10 5.37 -3.87 -0.49
CA TRP A 10 4.43 -4.64 0.33
C TRP A 10 4.12 -6.04 -0.22
N GLY A 11 5.12 -6.72 -0.78
CA GLY A 11 4.97 -8.08 -1.33
C GLY A 11 4.26 -8.14 -2.68
N GLU A 12 4.04 -7.01 -3.35
CA GLU A 12 3.53 -6.96 -4.71
C GLU A 12 4.51 -6.26 -5.67
N PRO A 13 4.62 -6.73 -6.92
CA PRO A 13 5.48 -6.10 -7.92
C PRO A 13 4.94 -4.71 -8.26
N ALA A 14 5.71 -3.68 -7.93
CA ALA A 14 5.38 -2.29 -8.24
C ALA A 14 5.84 -1.92 -9.66
N GLY A 15 7.01 -2.43 -10.04
CA GLY A 15 7.65 -2.13 -11.31
C GLY A 15 9.02 -2.78 -11.42
N PHE A 16 9.78 -2.38 -12.44
CA PHE A 16 11.19 -2.68 -12.55
C PHE A 16 11.96 -1.41 -12.90
N VAL A 17 13.23 -1.38 -12.54
CA VAL A 17 14.14 -0.28 -12.79
C VAL A 17 15.21 -0.75 -13.76
N VAL A 18 15.40 0.00 -14.84
CA VAL A 18 16.46 -0.25 -15.82
C VAL A 18 17.57 0.78 -15.60
N ARG A 19 18.82 0.33 -15.51
CA ARG A 19 19.96 1.24 -15.48
C ARG A 19 20.27 1.72 -16.90
N GLU A 20 20.07 3.02 -17.15
CA GLU A 20 20.42 3.71 -18.39
C GLU A 20 21.59 4.68 -18.12
N GLY A 21 22.82 4.20 -18.33
CA GLY A 21 24.04 4.98 -18.08
C GLY A 21 24.21 5.32 -16.60
N ASN A 22 24.01 6.60 -16.26
CA ASN A 22 24.11 7.12 -14.89
C ASN A 22 22.74 7.33 -14.22
N ALA A 23 21.66 6.93 -14.87
CA ALA A 23 20.31 7.06 -14.35
C ALA A 23 19.63 5.69 -14.22
N PHE A 24 18.62 5.67 -13.37
CA PHE A 24 17.75 4.54 -13.11
C PHE A 24 16.34 4.90 -13.55
N ARG A 25 15.87 4.31 -14.65
CA ARG A 25 14.53 4.57 -15.15
C ARG A 25 13.53 3.57 -14.57
N PHE A 26 12.46 4.07 -13.97
CA PHE A 26 11.40 3.23 -13.42
C PHE A 26 10.34 2.91 -14.47
N HIS A 27 9.92 1.66 -14.53
CA HIS A 27 8.84 1.17 -15.38
C HIS A 27 7.78 0.52 -14.49
N ALA A 28 6.58 1.07 -14.51
CA ALA A 28 5.51 0.63 -13.64
C ALA A 28 4.78 -0.57 -14.25
N VAL A 29 4.46 -1.57 -13.42
CA VAL A 29 3.63 -2.72 -13.84
C VAL A 29 2.23 -2.69 -13.21
N ALA A 30 2.03 -1.86 -12.19
CA ALA A 30 0.75 -1.71 -11.52
C ALA A 30 0.31 -0.23 -11.47
N ARG A 31 -1.01 -0.02 -11.64
CA ARG A 31 -1.67 1.30 -11.74
C ARG A 31 -1.23 2.35 -10.70
N PRO A 32 -1.12 2.07 -9.38
CA PRO A 32 -0.75 3.10 -8.42
C PRO A 32 0.67 3.66 -8.65
N PHE A 33 1.53 2.94 -9.36
CA PHE A 33 2.91 3.35 -9.63
C PHE A 33 3.10 3.99 -11.02
N PHE A 34 2.05 4.09 -11.84
CA PHE A 34 2.14 4.64 -13.21
C PHE A 34 2.62 6.10 -13.24
N VAL A 35 2.42 6.85 -12.14
CA VAL A 35 2.98 8.20 -11.99
C VAL A 35 4.51 8.23 -11.97
N LEU A 36 5.17 7.09 -11.68
CA LEU A 36 6.62 6.96 -11.73
C LEU A 36 7.11 6.37 -13.06
N ASP A 37 6.21 5.97 -13.96
CA ASP A 37 6.60 5.36 -15.23
C ASP A 37 7.44 6.33 -16.07
N GLY A 38 8.58 5.83 -16.56
CA GLY A 38 9.55 6.61 -17.32
C GLY A 38 10.39 7.60 -16.49
N THR A 39 10.11 7.73 -15.19
CA THR A 39 10.83 8.66 -14.29
C THR A 39 12.25 8.17 -14.06
N GLN A 40 13.20 9.09 -14.14
CA GLN A 40 14.61 8.81 -13.91
C GLN A 40 15.00 9.18 -12.48
N PHE A 41 15.73 8.27 -11.85
CA PHE A 41 16.26 8.42 -10.51
C PHE A 41 17.79 8.32 -10.56
N THR A 42 18.45 9.03 -9.65
CA THR A 42 19.92 8.96 -9.52
C THR A 42 20.38 7.64 -8.91
N THR A 43 19.53 7.01 -8.10
CA THR A 43 19.82 5.74 -7.41
C THR A 43 18.60 4.84 -7.39
N LEU A 44 18.83 3.52 -7.34
CA LEU A 44 17.77 2.53 -7.13
C LEU A 44 16.98 2.80 -5.83
N GLY A 45 17.67 3.23 -4.77
CA GLY A 45 17.05 3.54 -3.49
C GLY A 45 16.01 4.65 -3.59
N HIS A 46 16.27 5.70 -4.37
CA HIS A 46 15.30 6.77 -4.61
C HIS A 46 14.08 6.27 -5.38
N ALA A 47 14.27 5.43 -6.40
CA ALA A 47 13.16 4.83 -7.15
C ALA A 47 12.25 4.00 -6.23
N ARG A 48 12.84 3.16 -5.38
CA ARG A 48 12.10 2.33 -4.42
C ARG A 48 11.38 3.17 -3.37
N LEU A 49 12.02 4.21 -2.85
CA LEU A 49 11.41 5.12 -1.87
C LEU A 49 10.22 5.86 -2.48
N ALA A 50 10.33 6.33 -3.72
CA ALA A 50 9.23 7.00 -4.43
C ALA A 50 8.04 6.04 -4.61
N ALA A 51 8.29 4.79 -5.02
CA ALA A 51 7.25 3.78 -5.14
C ALA A 51 6.57 3.46 -3.80
N ALA A 52 7.35 3.32 -2.72
CA ALA A 52 6.82 3.07 -1.38
C ALA A 52 5.87 4.19 -0.88
N ARG A 53 6.09 5.44 -1.30
CA ARG A 53 5.22 6.57 -0.93
C ARG A 53 3.84 6.52 -1.58
N LEU A 54 3.73 5.94 -2.77
CA LEU A 54 2.46 5.86 -3.51
C LEU A 54 1.51 4.80 -2.97
N ARG A 55 2.06 3.81 -2.28
CA ARG A 55 1.28 2.78 -1.62
C ARG A 55 1.70 2.75 -0.15
N PRO A 56 1.09 3.57 0.72
CA PRO A 56 1.29 3.40 2.15
C PRO A 56 0.91 1.96 2.55
N PRO A 57 1.54 1.41 3.60
CA PRO A 57 1.13 0.12 4.11
C PRO A 57 -0.37 0.21 4.37
N ARG A 58 -1.13 -0.81 3.95
CA ARG A 58 -2.52 -0.94 4.40
C ARG A 58 -2.46 -1.05 5.91
N VAL A 59 -2.57 0.08 6.60
CA VAL A 59 -3.14 0.09 7.94
C VAL A 59 -4.49 -0.52 7.70
N ARG A 60 -4.68 -1.77 8.15
CA ARG A 60 -6.00 -2.40 8.21
C ARG A 60 -6.89 -1.33 8.81
N SER A 61 -7.75 -0.71 8.02
CA SER A 61 -8.92 -0.03 8.54
C SER A 61 -9.56 -1.10 9.40
N ALA A 62 -9.43 -0.96 10.71
CA ALA A 62 -10.03 -1.89 11.64
C ALA A 62 -11.50 -1.95 11.23
N PRO A 63 -12.02 -3.14 10.88
CA PRO A 63 -13.46 -3.23 10.78
C PRO A 63 -13.97 -2.91 12.18
N TRP A 64 -15.00 -2.08 12.25
CA TRP A 64 -15.79 -1.69 13.43
C TRP A 64 -15.08 -0.94 14.60
N PRO A 65 -15.62 0.22 15.06
CA PRO A 65 -15.34 0.72 16.39
C PRO A 65 -15.90 -0.26 17.43
N VAL A 66 -15.14 -0.55 18.48
CA VAL A 66 -15.47 -1.54 19.51
C VAL A 66 -16.60 -1.13 20.47
N ASP A 67 -17.57 -0.34 20.02
CA ASP A 67 -18.56 0.31 20.90
C ASP A 67 -19.98 0.24 20.31
N GLU A 68 -20.55 -0.96 20.09
CA GLU A 68 -22.00 -1.06 19.80
C GLU A 68 -22.66 -2.44 20.09
N PHE A 69 -22.24 -3.24 21.07
CA PHE A 69 -23.07 -4.41 21.48
C PHE A 69 -22.95 -4.76 22.96
N ALA A 70 -23.56 -3.93 23.82
CA ALA A 70 -23.99 -4.38 25.14
C ALA A 70 -25.48 -4.06 25.35
N PRO A 71 -26.41 -4.90 24.87
CA PRO A 71 -27.78 -4.85 25.37
C PRO A 71 -27.77 -5.39 26.81
N ARG A 72 -27.70 -4.50 27.79
CA ARG A 72 -28.01 -4.88 29.18
C ARG A 72 -29.50 -5.21 29.26
N HIS A 73 -29.76 -6.46 29.63
CA HIS A 73 -30.98 -6.95 30.24
C HIS A 73 -31.78 -5.85 30.96
N ARG A 74 -33.01 -5.62 30.49
CA ARG A 74 -34.14 -5.39 31.40
C ARG A 74 -35.42 -5.89 30.74
N GLU A 75 -35.65 -7.18 30.86
CA GLU A 75 -37.01 -7.72 30.85
C GLU A 75 -37.78 -7.07 32.02
N ILE A 76 -38.71 -6.19 31.69
CA ILE A 76 -39.82 -5.80 32.54
C ILE A 76 -40.90 -6.85 32.34
N ALA A 77 -40.78 -7.97 33.06
CA ALA A 77 -41.90 -8.87 33.26
C ALA A 77 -42.82 -8.21 34.30
N GLY A 78 -43.96 -7.72 33.82
CA GLY A 78 -45.07 -7.39 34.69
C GLY A 78 -45.55 -8.62 35.45
N SER A 79 -45.96 -8.42 36.70
CA SER A 79 -46.91 -9.32 37.33
C SER A 79 -47.93 -8.49 38.09
N VAL A 80 -49.15 -8.54 37.58
CA VAL A 80 -50.39 -8.06 38.19
C VAL A 80 -51.02 -9.26 38.89
N HIS A 81 -51.09 -9.23 40.23
CA HIS A 81 -52.28 -9.54 41.05
C HIS A 81 -51.92 -9.41 42.54
#